data_AF-A0A2M4AUM6-F1
#
_entry.id   AF-A0A2M4AUM6-F1
#
_cell.length_a   1.000
_cell.length_b   1.000
_cell.length_c   1.000
_cell.angle_alpha   90.00
_cell.angle_beta   90.00
_cell.angle_gamma   90.00
#
_symmetry.space_group_name_H-M   'P 1'
#
loop_
_entity.id
_entity.type
_entity.pdbx_description
1 polymer ?
#
loop_
_entity_poly.entity_id
_entity_poly.type
_entity_poly.pdbx_seq_one_letter_code
_entity_poly.pdbx_strand_id
1 'polypeptide(L)'
;MRFLTNRSVANVARLLVTRAASTQTGTTATAAKPEQRWDLFAGVLVERLPIVSKTLEPLEVSFKDMLSQIELEKSLKSNHELRKEVEKRQLELLKAGKIDLDSEALKQTAQDLEDAYNDEYSKFKPAPRVTEADRKNDTQSLERKLEESLVLLVEQKLGNKNHFLLPQGLHKAGESLRETAERTLKEYCGDSLQVMFYGNAPIGFYKYKYPAEARTNTVGAKVFFFRSVLKQKPGSISNSKLKHKWLSQGELQKQLNDSYYQSVSQFLV
;
A
#
# COMPACT_ATOMS: atom_id res chain seq x y z
N MET A 1 16.79 34.56 79.18
CA MET A 1 16.71 35.91 78.58
C MET A 1 15.45 35.97 77.74
N ARG A 2 14.55 36.93 78.02
CA ARG A 2 13.36 37.26 77.20
C ARG A 2 13.81 37.95 75.91
N PHE A 3 13.12 37.72 74.79
CA PHE A 3 12.69 38.66 73.73
C PHE A 3 11.92 37.81 72.68
N LEU A 4 10.58 37.69 72.75
CA LEU A 4 9.57 38.47 72.01
C LEU A 4 9.80 38.53 70.48
N THR A 5 9.01 37.78 69.69
CA THR A 5 7.85 38.30 68.92
C THR A 5 7.43 37.42 67.73
N ASN A 6 6.11 37.27 67.62
CA ASN A 6 5.24 37.09 66.44
C ASN A 6 5.56 36.05 65.36
N ARG A 7 4.64 35.09 65.21
CA ARG A 7 3.98 34.83 63.93
C ARG A 7 2.57 34.26 64.12
N SER A 8 1.64 34.92 63.42
CA SER A 8 0.19 34.72 63.43
C SER A 8 -0.22 33.35 62.86
N VAL A 9 -1.24 32.75 63.47
CA VAL A 9 -1.87 31.49 63.05
C VAL A 9 -3.16 31.84 62.30
N ALA A 10 -3.21 31.56 61.00
CA ALA A 10 -4.45 31.65 60.21
C ALA A 10 -4.79 30.27 59.65
N ASN A 11 -5.80 29.64 60.27
CA ASN A 11 -6.46 28.44 59.79
C ASN A 11 -7.27 28.78 58.52
N VAL A 12 -6.90 28.18 57.38
CA VAL A 12 -7.67 28.28 56.14
C VAL A 12 -8.67 27.12 56.09
N ALA A 13 -9.95 27.44 56.27
CA ALA A 13 -11.06 26.52 56.10
C ALA A 13 -11.32 26.25 54.61
N ARG A 14 -11.51 24.96 54.28
CA ARG A 14 -11.75 24.44 52.94
C ARG A 14 -13.25 24.58 52.60
N LEU A 15 -13.60 25.47 51.68
CA LEU A 15 -14.98 25.64 51.21
C LEU A 15 -15.20 24.82 49.92
N LEU A 16 -16.09 23.83 49.99
CA LEU A 16 -16.60 23.10 48.83
C LEU A 16 -17.66 23.96 48.13
N VAL A 17 -17.38 24.37 46.89
CA VAL A 17 -18.35 25.09 46.04
C VAL A 17 -19.08 24.09 45.15
N THR A 18 -20.35 23.86 45.46
CA THR A 18 -21.32 23.20 44.57
C THR A 18 -21.72 24.17 43.46
N ARG A 19 -21.39 23.86 42.19
CA ARG A 19 -21.89 24.60 41.03
C ARG A 19 -23.17 23.97 40.51
N ALA A 20 -24.29 24.68 40.68
CA ALA A 20 -25.54 24.42 39.98
C ALA A 20 -25.46 24.97 38.54
N ALA A 21 -25.92 24.17 37.58
CA ALA A 21 -26.02 24.57 36.17
C ALA A 21 -27.33 25.34 35.95
N SER A 22 -27.22 26.63 35.64
CA SER A 22 -28.34 27.44 35.12
C SER A 22 -28.20 27.56 33.61
N THR A 23 -29.14 26.99 32.87
CA THR A 23 -29.34 27.20 31.44
C THR A 23 -29.83 28.62 31.18
N GLN A 24 -28.98 29.47 30.60
CA GLN A 24 -29.41 30.69 29.92
C GLN A 24 -29.24 30.50 28.41
N THR A 25 -30.36 30.46 27.73
CA THR A 25 -30.48 30.52 26.27
C THR A 25 -30.11 31.92 25.79
N GLY A 26 -28.82 32.10 25.46
CA GLY A 26 -28.35 33.26 24.71
C GLY A 26 -28.46 33.00 23.21
N THR A 27 -29.51 33.51 22.57
CA THR A 27 -29.60 33.63 21.11
C THR A 27 -28.62 34.69 20.63
N THR A 28 -27.37 34.32 20.40
CA THR A 28 -26.50 35.04 19.47
C THR A 28 -26.65 34.39 18.10
N ALA A 29 -27.48 34.99 17.25
CA ALA A 29 -27.56 34.65 15.84
C ALA A 29 -26.23 35.06 15.18
N THR A 30 -25.30 34.11 15.10
CA THR A 30 -24.15 34.23 14.21
C THR A 30 -24.70 34.33 12.80
N ALA A 31 -24.51 35.47 12.14
CA ALA A 31 -24.90 35.68 10.75
C ALA A 31 -24.38 34.52 9.89
N ALA A 32 -25.28 33.65 9.45
CA ALA A 32 -24.97 32.55 8.56
C ALA A 32 -24.38 33.16 7.28
N LYS A 33 -23.09 32.88 7.02
CA LYS A 33 -22.47 33.16 5.72
C LYS A 33 -23.38 32.56 4.64
N PRO A 34 -23.60 33.23 3.49
CA PRO A 34 -24.44 32.67 2.43
C PRO A 34 -23.98 31.24 2.14
N GLU A 35 -24.90 30.28 2.22
CA GLU A 35 -24.58 28.86 2.11
C GLU A 35 -24.01 28.59 0.71
N GLN A 36 -22.68 28.60 0.61
CA GLN A 36 -21.98 28.28 -0.62
C GLN A 36 -22.22 26.80 -0.93
N ARG A 37 -22.95 26.53 -2.02
CA ARG A 37 -23.19 25.17 -2.47
C ARG A 37 -21.90 24.62 -3.09
N TRP A 38 -21.51 23.43 -2.64
CA TRP A 38 -20.34 22.69 -3.13
C TRP A 38 -20.81 21.37 -3.69
N ASP A 39 -20.31 21.01 -4.86
CA ASP A 39 -20.55 19.70 -5.44
C ASP A 39 -19.69 18.66 -4.70
N LEU A 40 -20.34 17.59 -4.26
CA LEU A 40 -19.68 16.47 -3.59
C LEU A 40 -19.30 15.44 -4.63
N PHE A 41 -18.02 15.11 -4.70
CA PHE A 41 -17.48 14.07 -5.56
C PHE A 41 -16.88 12.96 -4.69
N ALA A 42 -17.08 11.71 -5.11
CA ALA A 42 -16.35 10.58 -4.58
C ALA A 42 -15.31 10.14 -5.61
N GLY A 43 -14.03 10.23 -5.23
CA GLY A 43 -12.90 9.72 -5.98
C GLY A 43 -12.48 8.34 -5.48
N VAL A 44 -11.95 7.51 -6.37
CA VAL A 44 -11.45 6.18 -6.05
C VAL A 44 -9.98 6.09 -6.41
N LEU A 45 -9.17 5.74 -5.42
CA LEU A 45 -7.79 5.33 -5.62
C LEU A 45 -7.78 3.81 -5.80
N VAL A 46 -7.57 3.34 -7.03
CA VAL A 46 -7.39 1.91 -7.31
C VAL A 46 -5.91 1.62 -7.40
N GLU A 47 -5.42 0.82 -6.47
CA GLU A 47 -4.04 0.37 -6.42
C GLU A 47 -3.93 -1.10 -6.87
N ARG A 48 -2.94 -1.37 -7.69
CA ARG A 48 -2.43 -2.72 -7.92
C ARG A 48 -1.22 -2.91 -7.01
N LEU A 49 -1.28 -3.90 -6.12
CA LEU A 49 -0.18 -4.20 -5.19
C LEU A 49 1.03 -4.80 -5.93
N PRO A 50 2.25 -4.66 -5.38
CA PRO A 50 3.41 -5.37 -5.90
C PRO A 50 3.17 -6.88 -5.94
N ILE A 51 3.50 -7.50 -7.08
CA ILE A 51 3.40 -8.94 -7.29
C ILE A 51 4.72 -9.62 -6.93
N VAL A 52 5.83 -8.90 -7.13
CA VAL A 52 7.19 -9.38 -6.89
C VAL A 52 7.82 -8.55 -5.77
N SER A 53 8.67 -9.16 -4.95
CA SER A 53 9.45 -8.45 -3.94
C SER A 53 10.34 -7.38 -4.58
N LYS A 54 10.71 -6.31 -3.88
CA LYS A 54 11.67 -5.33 -4.40
C LYS A 54 13.06 -5.96 -4.59
N THR A 55 13.84 -5.45 -5.53
CA THR A 55 15.27 -5.76 -5.61
C THR A 55 16.00 -5.20 -4.40
N LEU A 56 16.91 -5.97 -3.84
CA LEU A 56 17.74 -5.54 -2.70
C LEU A 56 18.77 -4.52 -3.16
N GLU A 57 18.95 -3.47 -2.37
CA GLU A 57 20.03 -2.51 -2.57
C GLU A 57 21.40 -3.13 -2.25
N PRO A 58 22.51 -2.63 -2.81
CA PRO A 58 23.84 -3.21 -2.58
C PRO A 58 24.23 -3.33 -1.10
N LEU A 59 23.79 -2.36 -0.27
CA LEU A 59 23.99 -2.40 1.18
C LEU A 59 23.13 -3.47 1.86
N GLU A 60 21.90 -3.69 1.38
CA GLU A 60 21.03 -4.74 1.90
C GLU A 60 21.55 -6.13 1.55
N VAL A 61 22.16 -6.27 0.36
CA VAL A 61 22.84 -7.51 -0.04
C VAL A 61 24.01 -7.81 0.90
N SER A 62 24.91 -6.86 1.13
CA SER A 62 26.06 -7.08 2.01
C SER A 62 25.65 -7.36 3.46
N PHE A 63 24.59 -6.69 3.93
CA PHE A 63 24.02 -6.94 5.25
C PHE A 63 23.36 -8.32 5.34
N LYS A 64 22.64 -8.75 4.31
CA LYS A 64 22.06 -10.10 4.23
C LYS A 64 23.14 -11.17 4.26
N ASP A 65 24.24 -10.97 3.54
CA ASP A 65 25.37 -11.91 3.52
C ASP A 65 26.03 -12.01 4.89
N MET A 66 26.26 -10.86 5.55
CA MET A 66 26.75 -10.82 6.93
C MET A 66 25.82 -11.57 7.89
N LEU A 67 24.50 -11.34 7.81
CA LEU A 67 23.53 -12.03 8.65
C LEU A 67 23.53 -13.55 8.39
N SER A 68 23.63 -13.96 7.13
CA SER A 68 23.69 -15.36 6.74
C SER A 68 24.96 -16.04 7.28
N GLN A 69 26.09 -15.33 7.29
CA GLN A 69 27.33 -15.82 7.88
C GLN A 69 27.22 -15.95 9.40
N ILE A 70 26.65 -14.95 10.08
CA ILE A 70 26.44 -15.00 11.53
C ILE A 70 25.49 -16.15 11.90
N GLU A 71 24.44 -16.36 11.10
CA GLU A 71 23.52 -17.49 11.26
C GLU A 71 24.27 -18.82 11.13
N LEU A 72 25.09 -18.99 10.08
CA LEU A 72 25.89 -20.20 9.88
C LEU A 72 26.84 -20.46 11.05
N GLU A 73 27.63 -19.46 11.46
CA GLU A 73 28.60 -19.57 12.55
C GLU A 73 27.97 -19.88 13.92
N LYS A 74 26.76 -19.40 14.17
CA LYS A 74 26.03 -19.62 15.43
C LYS A 74 25.09 -20.81 15.39
N SER A 75 24.87 -21.40 14.22
CA SER A 75 23.99 -22.55 14.04
C SER A 75 24.66 -23.84 14.48
N LEU A 76 23.84 -24.79 14.93
CA LEU A 76 24.28 -26.17 15.11
C LEU A 76 24.20 -26.91 13.78
N LYS A 77 24.99 -27.97 13.65
CA LYS A 77 24.95 -28.84 12.48
C LYS A 77 23.54 -29.37 12.24
N SER A 78 23.06 -29.18 11.03
CA SER A 78 21.82 -29.75 10.53
C SER A 78 21.92 -31.27 10.36
N ASN A 79 20.78 -31.95 10.31
CA ASN A 79 20.73 -33.40 10.06
C ASN A 79 21.40 -33.80 8.73
N HIS A 80 21.32 -32.93 7.72
CA HIS A 80 21.95 -33.15 6.42
C HIS A 80 23.48 -33.10 6.51
N GLU A 81 24.03 -32.13 7.24
CA GLU A 81 25.49 -32.02 7.46
C GLU A 81 26.02 -33.19 8.29
N LEU A 82 25.31 -33.57 9.35
CA LEU A 82 25.67 -34.74 10.16
C LEU A 82 25.68 -36.02 9.32
N ARG A 83 24.68 -36.18 8.46
CA ARG A 83 24.59 -37.32 7.53
C ARG A 83 25.79 -37.33 6.57
N LYS A 84 26.13 -36.20 5.97
CA LYS A 84 27.29 -36.05 5.06
C LYS A 84 28.61 -36.41 5.74
N GLU A 85 28.79 -36.04 7.01
CA GLU A 85 29.98 -36.38 7.78
C GLU A 85 30.09 -37.87 8.13
N VAL A 86 28.96 -38.53 8.40
CA VAL A 86 28.91 -39.97 8.67
C VAL A 86 29.22 -40.75 7.39
N GLU A 87 28.55 -40.42 6.28
CA GLU A 87 28.77 -41.06 4.97
C GLU A 87 30.21 -40.88 4.49
N LYS A 88 30.82 -39.69 4.69
CA LYS A 88 32.23 -39.45 4.37
C LYS A 88 33.18 -40.33 5.19
N ARG A 89 32.93 -40.46 6.50
CA ARG A 89 33.74 -41.33 7.38
C ARG A 89 33.61 -42.81 6.99
N GLN A 90 32.41 -43.26 6.67
CA GLN A 90 32.17 -44.62 6.17
C GLN A 90 32.93 -44.85 4.86
N LEU A 91 32.90 -43.90 3.92
CA LEU A 91 33.62 -43.98 2.65
C LEU A 91 35.14 -44.06 2.84
N GLU A 92 35.72 -43.31 3.79
CA GLU A 92 37.15 -43.37 4.10
C GLU A 92 37.56 -44.74 4.69
N LEU A 93 36.74 -45.31 5.57
CA LEU A 93 36.97 -46.63 6.16
C LEU A 93 36.82 -47.77 5.14
N LEU A 94 35.88 -47.64 4.21
CA LEU A 94 35.74 -48.53 3.05
C LEU A 94 36.97 -48.46 2.15
N LYS A 95 37.46 -47.25 1.83
CA LYS A 95 38.71 -47.06 1.06
C LYS A 95 39.94 -47.65 1.77
N ALA A 96 39.96 -47.64 3.11
CA ALA A 96 41.00 -48.24 3.93
C ALA A 96 40.86 -49.77 4.11
N GLY A 97 39.83 -50.40 3.51
CA GLY A 97 39.64 -51.85 3.52
C GLY A 97 39.22 -52.45 4.87
N LYS A 98 38.67 -51.65 5.80
CA LYS A 98 38.32 -52.08 7.17
C LYS A 98 36.85 -52.48 7.35
N ILE A 99 36.01 -52.30 6.34
CA ILE A 99 34.54 -52.53 6.40
C ILE A 99 34.10 -53.27 5.14
N ASP A 100 33.21 -54.25 5.30
CA ASP A 100 32.63 -55.04 4.21
C ASP A 100 31.38 -54.37 3.62
N LEU A 101 31.19 -54.49 2.30
CA LEU A 101 30.34 -53.64 1.44
C LEU A 101 28.82 -53.95 1.46
N ASP A 102 28.30 -54.67 2.46
CA ASP A 102 27.09 -55.49 2.24
C ASP A 102 25.73 -54.93 2.73
N SER A 103 25.55 -53.61 2.90
CA SER A 103 24.19 -53.09 3.19
C SER A 103 23.91 -51.61 2.85
N GLU A 104 24.92 -50.73 2.83
CA GLU A 104 24.68 -49.28 2.69
C GLU A 104 24.80 -48.74 1.25
N ALA A 105 25.33 -49.52 0.30
CA ALA A 105 25.51 -49.09 -1.10
C ALA A 105 24.19 -48.91 -1.89
N LEU A 106 23.05 -49.30 -1.32
CA LEU A 106 21.71 -49.16 -1.94
C LEU A 106 20.95 -47.91 -1.47
N LYS A 107 21.51 -47.11 -0.55
CA LYS A 107 20.90 -45.85 -0.08
C LYS A 107 21.45 -44.69 -0.91
N GLN A 108 20.56 -43.84 -1.44
CA GLN A 108 20.94 -42.59 -2.11
C GLN A 108 21.78 -41.74 -1.16
N THR A 109 23.02 -41.42 -1.53
CA THR A 109 23.97 -40.64 -0.71
C THR A 109 23.44 -39.22 -0.51
N ALA A 110 23.84 -38.53 0.55
CA ALA A 110 23.55 -37.11 0.73
C ALA A 110 24.06 -36.27 -0.47
N GLN A 111 25.17 -36.69 -1.09
CA GLN A 111 25.70 -36.06 -2.29
C GLN A 111 24.81 -36.30 -3.53
N ASP A 112 24.33 -37.53 -3.72
CA ASP A 112 23.41 -37.86 -4.83
C ASP A 112 22.08 -37.08 -4.73
N LEU A 113 21.64 -36.75 -3.51
CA LEU A 113 20.49 -35.87 -3.27
C LEU A 113 20.78 -34.42 -3.66
N GLU A 114 21.92 -33.86 -3.26
CA GLU A 114 22.34 -32.50 -3.66
C GLU A 114 22.44 -32.38 -5.19
N ASP A 115 23.01 -33.38 -5.85
CA ASP A 115 23.15 -33.41 -7.30
C ASP A 115 21.77 -33.49 -7.99
N ALA A 116 20.86 -34.32 -7.48
CA ALA A 116 19.47 -34.38 -7.98
C ALA A 116 18.73 -33.04 -7.83
N TYR A 117 18.89 -32.35 -6.69
CA TYR A 117 18.29 -31.03 -6.49
C TYR A 117 18.86 -29.97 -7.43
N ASN A 118 20.18 -29.99 -7.66
CA ASN A 118 20.83 -29.10 -8.61
C ASN A 118 20.37 -29.36 -10.05
N ASP A 119 20.14 -30.62 -10.41
CA ASP A 119 19.60 -31.00 -11.72
C ASP A 119 18.17 -30.50 -11.92
N GLU A 120 17.30 -30.64 -10.91
CA GLU A 120 15.94 -30.10 -10.94
C GLU A 120 15.94 -28.58 -11.03
N TYR A 121 16.77 -27.91 -10.23
CA TYR A 121 16.93 -26.46 -10.23
C TYR A 121 17.39 -25.95 -11.60
N SER A 122 18.35 -26.63 -12.24
CA SER A 122 18.88 -26.25 -13.55
C SER A 122 17.85 -26.41 -14.68
N LYS A 123 16.91 -27.34 -14.54
CA LYS A 123 15.81 -27.53 -15.50
C LYS A 123 14.72 -26.47 -15.34
N PHE A 124 14.54 -25.94 -14.14
CA PHE A 124 13.52 -24.94 -13.85
C PHE A 124 13.96 -23.54 -14.33
N LYS A 125 13.20 -22.96 -15.26
CA LYS A 125 13.41 -21.58 -15.71
C LYS A 125 12.40 -20.65 -15.02
N PRO A 126 12.83 -19.79 -14.09
CA PRO A 126 11.92 -18.84 -13.46
C PRO A 126 11.38 -17.83 -14.47
N ALA A 127 10.15 -17.37 -14.25
CA ALA A 127 9.58 -16.30 -15.06
C ALA A 127 10.40 -15.00 -14.91
N PRO A 128 10.61 -14.24 -15.99
CA PRO A 128 11.35 -12.99 -15.92
C PRO A 128 10.59 -11.96 -15.07
N ARG A 129 11.32 -11.28 -14.18
CA ARG A 129 10.77 -10.19 -13.35
C ARG A 129 10.46 -8.94 -14.17
N VAL A 130 11.20 -8.73 -15.26
CA VAL A 130 10.99 -7.63 -16.22
C VAL A 130 10.15 -8.15 -17.36
N THR A 131 8.97 -7.57 -17.55
CA THR A 131 8.03 -8.02 -18.59
C THR A 131 8.25 -7.27 -19.92
N GLU A 132 7.59 -7.70 -20.98
CA GLU A 132 7.60 -6.95 -22.24
C GLU A 132 6.97 -5.55 -22.10
N ALA A 133 6.00 -5.40 -21.21
CA ALA A 133 5.35 -4.12 -20.94
C ALA A 133 6.32 -3.11 -20.33
N ASP A 134 7.30 -3.57 -19.55
CA ASP A 134 8.38 -2.73 -19.05
C ASP A 134 9.30 -2.26 -20.17
N ARG A 135 9.66 -3.17 -21.08
CA ARG A 135 10.54 -2.85 -22.23
C ARG A 135 9.89 -1.88 -23.20
N LYS A 136 8.58 -2.04 -23.45
CA LYS A 136 7.77 -1.18 -24.33
C LYS A 136 7.26 0.09 -23.63
N ASN A 137 7.43 0.18 -22.31
CA ASN A 137 6.84 1.21 -21.44
C ASN A 137 5.34 1.40 -21.68
N ASP A 138 4.60 0.29 -21.80
CA ASP A 138 3.17 0.32 -22.04
C ASP A 138 2.41 0.67 -20.76
N THR A 139 1.96 1.92 -20.66
CA THR A 139 1.22 2.44 -19.49
C THR A 139 -0.20 1.89 -19.32
N GLN A 140 -0.73 1.12 -20.28
CA GLN A 140 -2.06 0.51 -20.18
C GLN A 140 -2.02 -0.88 -19.57
N SER A 141 -0.89 -1.58 -19.71
CA SER A 141 -0.73 -2.93 -19.16
C SER A 141 -0.52 -2.92 -17.65
N LEU A 142 -1.15 -3.88 -16.96
CA LEU A 142 -0.95 -4.12 -15.53
C LEU A 142 0.32 -4.93 -15.24
N GLU A 143 0.84 -5.64 -16.25
CA GLU A 143 2.02 -6.52 -16.12
C GLU A 143 3.34 -5.73 -16.16
N ARG A 144 3.30 -4.39 -16.20
CA ARG A 144 4.50 -3.53 -16.09
C ARG A 144 4.85 -3.29 -14.62
N LYS A 145 6.11 -3.09 -14.24
CA LYS A 145 6.56 -2.69 -12.88
C LYS A 145 5.96 -3.59 -11.80
N LEU A 146 6.30 -4.88 -11.83
CA LEU A 146 5.77 -5.86 -10.89
C LEU A 146 6.20 -5.63 -9.43
N GLU A 147 7.30 -4.90 -9.24
CA GLU A 147 7.89 -4.59 -7.92
C GLU A 147 7.28 -3.37 -7.23
N GLU A 148 6.62 -2.50 -8.00
CA GLU A 148 6.01 -1.27 -7.51
C GLU A 148 4.49 -1.38 -7.47
N SER A 149 3.87 -0.57 -6.61
CA SER A 149 2.42 -0.34 -6.66
C SER A 149 2.09 0.56 -7.84
N LEU A 150 1.01 0.22 -8.56
CA LEU A 150 0.50 1.04 -9.65
C LEU A 150 -0.87 1.61 -9.30
N VAL A 151 -1.09 2.86 -9.68
CA VAL A 151 -2.35 3.58 -9.47
C VAL A 151 -3.07 3.76 -10.80
N LEU A 152 -4.37 3.53 -10.80
CA LEU A 152 -5.22 3.76 -11.96
C LEU A 152 -5.55 5.26 -12.14
N LEU A 153 -5.26 5.79 -13.32
CA LEU A 153 -5.79 7.05 -13.81
C LEU A 153 -6.73 6.83 -14.99
N VAL A 154 -7.77 7.64 -15.07
CA VAL A 154 -8.72 7.65 -16.18
C VAL A 154 -8.80 9.06 -16.79
N GLU A 155 -8.96 9.12 -18.10
CA GLU A 155 -9.20 10.38 -18.81
C GLU A 155 -10.62 10.88 -18.49
N GLN A 156 -10.71 12.07 -17.90
CA GLN A 156 -11.97 12.74 -17.59
C GLN A 156 -12.02 14.10 -18.28
N LYS A 157 -13.19 14.43 -18.82
CA LYS A 157 -13.44 15.74 -19.43
C LYS A 157 -13.85 16.72 -18.34
N LEU A 158 -12.97 17.68 -18.02
CA LEU A 158 -13.27 18.79 -17.11
C LEU A 158 -13.38 20.08 -17.94
N GLY A 159 -14.62 20.52 -18.15
CA GLY A 159 -14.91 21.62 -19.08
C GLY A 159 -14.56 21.24 -20.52
N ASN A 160 -13.67 22.01 -21.15
CA ASN A 160 -13.25 21.81 -22.54
C ASN A 160 -11.95 20.99 -22.68
N LYS A 161 -11.30 20.62 -21.57
CA LYS A 161 -10.02 19.90 -21.58
C LYS A 161 -10.18 18.52 -20.97
N ASN A 162 -9.44 17.56 -21.52
CA ASN A 162 -9.32 16.22 -20.95
C ASN A 162 -8.14 16.20 -19.99
N HIS A 163 -8.36 15.73 -18.78
CA HIS A 163 -7.35 15.58 -17.75
C HIS A 163 -7.33 14.13 -17.25
N PHE A 164 -6.14 13.59 -17.02
CA PHE A 164 -5.98 12.31 -16.34
C PHE A 164 -6.14 12.53 -14.84
N LEU A 165 -7.16 11.93 -14.24
CA LEU A 165 -7.47 12.04 -12.83
C LEU A 165 -7.80 10.65 -12.26
N LEU A 166 -7.86 10.56 -10.93
CA LEU A 166 -8.43 9.38 -10.30
C LEU A 166 -9.91 9.28 -10.70
N PRO A 167 -10.46 8.07 -10.92
CA PRO A 167 -11.88 7.88 -11.17
C PRO A 167 -12.71 8.63 -10.12
N GLN A 168 -13.46 9.66 -10.53
CA GLN A 168 -14.27 10.48 -9.63
C GLN A 168 -15.64 10.71 -10.25
N GLY A 169 -16.68 10.68 -9.42
CA GLY A 169 -18.05 10.85 -9.85
C GLY A 169 -18.84 11.73 -8.89
N LEU A 170 -19.85 12.41 -9.44
CA LEU A 170 -20.75 13.26 -8.66
C LEU A 170 -21.60 12.38 -7.74
N HIS A 171 -21.71 12.82 -6.48
CA HIS A 171 -22.57 12.19 -5.49
C HIS A 171 -24.05 12.43 -5.81
N LYS A 172 -24.86 11.37 -5.70
CA LYS A 172 -26.31 11.41 -5.89
C LYS A 172 -27.01 11.26 -4.53
N ALA A 173 -28.10 12.00 -4.33
CA ALA A 173 -28.89 11.88 -3.11
C ALA A 173 -29.47 10.47 -2.99
N GLY A 174 -29.32 9.85 -1.82
CA GLY A 174 -29.81 8.49 -1.52
C GLY A 174 -28.74 7.39 -1.55
N GLU A 175 -27.51 7.69 -1.98
CA GLU A 175 -26.36 6.79 -1.89
C GLU A 175 -25.43 7.21 -0.74
N SER A 176 -24.57 6.33 -0.25
CA SER A 176 -23.41 6.73 0.56
C SER A 176 -22.25 7.21 -0.32
N LEU A 177 -21.28 7.97 0.24
CA LEU A 177 -20.09 8.38 -0.52
C LEU A 177 -19.28 7.17 -1.02
N ARG A 178 -19.26 6.07 -0.26
CA ARG A 178 -18.62 4.83 -0.67
C ARG A 178 -19.35 4.17 -1.83
N GLU A 179 -20.68 4.08 -1.78
CA GLU A 179 -21.49 3.57 -2.89
C GLU A 179 -21.33 4.42 -4.16
N THR A 180 -21.22 5.74 -4.00
CA THR A 180 -20.89 6.66 -5.10
C THR A 180 -19.55 6.29 -5.73
N ALA A 181 -18.53 5.99 -4.92
CA ALA A 181 -17.22 5.53 -5.38
C ALA A 181 -17.30 4.18 -6.11
N GLU A 182 -18.01 3.19 -5.56
CA GLU A 182 -18.24 1.88 -6.18
C GLU A 182 -18.96 2.01 -7.53
N ARG A 183 -20.01 2.85 -7.60
CA ARG A 183 -20.73 3.16 -8.84
C ARG A 183 -19.84 3.84 -9.86
N THR A 184 -19.10 4.86 -9.44
CA THR A 184 -18.15 5.61 -10.29
C THR A 184 -17.15 4.66 -10.93
N LEU A 185 -16.59 3.72 -10.16
CA LEU A 185 -15.64 2.77 -10.69
C LEU A 185 -16.28 1.84 -11.73
N LYS A 186 -17.50 1.35 -11.48
CA LYS A 186 -18.25 0.53 -12.46
C LYS A 186 -18.57 1.31 -13.75
N GLU A 187 -18.92 2.60 -13.63
CA GLU A 187 -19.21 3.48 -14.77
C GLU A 187 -17.96 3.67 -15.67
N TYR A 188 -16.78 3.85 -15.08
CA TYR A 188 -15.53 4.07 -15.84
C TYR A 188 -14.85 2.77 -16.30
N CYS A 189 -14.79 1.75 -15.46
CA CYS A 189 -13.99 0.54 -15.70
C CYS A 189 -14.82 -0.68 -16.11
N GLY A 190 -16.15 -0.60 -16.03
CA GLY A 190 -17.06 -1.73 -16.25
C GLY A 190 -17.05 -2.73 -15.09
N ASP A 191 -17.90 -3.75 -15.20
CA ASP A 191 -18.07 -4.78 -14.17
C ASP A 191 -16.93 -5.82 -14.13
N SER A 192 -16.00 -5.78 -15.09
CA SER A 192 -14.88 -6.73 -15.12
C SER A 192 -13.80 -6.42 -14.06
N LEU A 193 -13.78 -5.20 -13.51
CA LEU A 193 -12.78 -4.80 -12.53
C LEU A 193 -13.23 -5.14 -11.11
N GLN A 194 -12.66 -6.21 -10.54
CA GLN A 194 -12.90 -6.58 -9.15
C GLN A 194 -11.96 -5.85 -8.19
N VAL A 195 -12.52 -4.96 -7.38
CA VAL A 195 -11.77 -4.20 -6.36
C VAL A 195 -12.25 -4.50 -4.94
N MET A 196 -11.36 -4.30 -3.98
CA MET A 196 -11.62 -4.31 -2.54
C MET A 196 -11.49 -2.89 -2.00
N PHE A 197 -12.55 -2.32 -1.46
CA PHE A 197 -12.48 -1.04 -0.75
C PHE A 197 -11.98 -1.25 0.67
N TYR A 198 -11.07 -0.37 1.11
CA TYR A 198 -10.62 -0.34 2.50
C TYR A 198 -11.51 0.58 3.32
N GLY A 199 -12.39 -0.01 4.11
CA GLY A 199 -13.26 0.71 5.04
C GLY A 199 -14.32 1.59 4.35
N ASN A 200 -15.04 2.34 5.18
CA ASN A 200 -16.11 3.26 4.75
C ASN A 200 -15.72 4.74 4.86
N ALA A 201 -14.54 5.04 5.40
CA ALA A 201 -14.08 6.41 5.59
C ALA A 201 -13.21 6.85 4.40
N PRO A 202 -13.34 8.12 3.95
CA PRO A 202 -12.44 8.66 2.94
C PRO A 202 -11.03 8.82 3.52
N ILE A 203 -10.02 8.50 2.73
CA ILE A 203 -8.59 8.59 3.07
C ILE A 203 -7.98 9.95 2.72
N GLY A 204 -8.67 10.70 1.87
CA GLY A 204 -8.14 11.95 1.32
C GLY A 204 -9.23 12.91 0.91
N PHE A 205 -8.86 14.18 0.80
CA PHE A 205 -9.77 15.26 0.47
C PHE A 205 -9.08 16.27 -0.44
N TYR A 206 -9.76 16.66 -1.52
CA TYR A 206 -9.31 17.74 -2.39
C TYR A 206 -10.45 18.72 -2.66
N LYS A 207 -10.15 20.01 -2.55
CA LYS A 207 -11.11 21.08 -2.85
C LYS A 207 -10.57 21.95 -3.98
N TYR A 208 -11.43 22.27 -4.94
CA TYR A 208 -11.11 23.23 -5.97
C TYR A 208 -12.33 24.06 -6.34
N LYS A 209 -12.09 25.31 -6.77
CA LYS A 209 -13.15 26.22 -7.22
C LYS A 209 -13.25 26.13 -8.73
N TYR A 210 -14.47 26.16 -9.26
CA TYR A 210 -14.65 26.24 -10.71
C TYR A 210 -14.17 27.61 -11.22
N PRO A 211 -13.68 27.71 -12.47
CA PRO A 211 -13.41 29.00 -13.11
C PRO A 211 -14.66 29.88 -13.09
N ALA A 212 -14.49 31.21 -13.02
CA ALA A 212 -15.60 32.14 -12.87
C ALA A 212 -16.68 31.99 -13.96
N GLU A 213 -16.27 31.61 -15.17
CA GLU A 213 -17.11 31.37 -16.34
C GLU A 213 -18.04 30.15 -16.21
N ALA A 214 -17.66 29.16 -15.40
CA ALA A 214 -18.42 27.92 -15.20
C ALA A 214 -19.22 27.90 -13.89
N ARG A 215 -19.16 28.99 -13.10
CA ARG A 215 -19.90 29.11 -11.85
C ARG A 215 -21.35 29.46 -12.16
N THR A 216 -22.23 28.47 -12.07
CA THR A 216 -23.67 28.71 -11.99
C THR A 216 -24.08 28.82 -10.51
N ASN A 217 -24.56 27.74 -9.91
CA ASN A 217 -25.05 27.72 -8.53
C ASN A 217 -24.05 27.17 -7.50
N THR A 218 -22.95 26.56 -7.95
CA THR A 218 -21.96 25.93 -7.09
C THR A 218 -20.60 26.63 -7.20
N VAL A 219 -19.95 26.81 -6.05
CA VAL A 219 -18.66 27.54 -5.96
C VAL A 219 -17.50 26.69 -6.48
N GLY A 220 -17.63 25.37 -6.35
CA GLY A 220 -16.62 24.39 -6.70
C GLY A 220 -16.98 22.99 -6.26
N ALA A 221 -15.99 22.11 -6.31
CA ALA A 221 -16.12 20.72 -5.93
C ALA A 221 -15.24 20.35 -4.73
N LYS A 222 -15.77 19.43 -3.94
CA LYS A 222 -15.13 18.74 -2.84
C LYS A 222 -15.05 17.26 -3.18
N VAL A 223 -13.84 16.77 -3.44
CA VAL A 223 -13.57 15.38 -3.79
C VAL A 223 -13.09 14.64 -2.56
N PHE A 224 -13.77 13.55 -2.22
CA PHE A 224 -13.39 12.63 -1.14
C PHE A 224 -12.85 11.35 -1.76
N PHE A 225 -11.62 10.97 -1.42
CA PHE A 225 -10.96 9.79 -1.99
C PHE A 225 -11.15 8.57 -1.11
N PHE A 226 -11.48 7.44 -1.74
CA PHE A 226 -11.55 6.12 -1.10
C PHE A 226 -10.42 5.23 -1.62
N ARG A 227 -9.77 4.50 -0.71
CA ARG A 227 -8.72 3.55 -1.06
C ARG A 227 -9.34 2.23 -1.49
N SER A 228 -8.85 1.68 -2.59
CA SER A 228 -9.23 0.36 -3.05
C SER A 228 -8.04 -0.38 -3.66
N VAL A 229 -8.03 -1.70 -3.49
CA VAL A 229 -7.01 -2.58 -4.08
C VAL A 229 -7.66 -3.54 -5.07
N LEU A 230 -6.96 -3.75 -6.17
CA LEU A 230 -7.32 -4.73 -7.19
C LEU A 230 -7.15 -6.16 -6.65
N LYS A 231 -8.24 -6.96 -6.63
CA LYS A 231 -8.21 -8.33 -6.07
C LYS A 231 -7.74 -9.39 -7.06
N GLN A 232 -8.10 -9.25 -8.33
CA GLN A 232 -7.80 -10.24 -9.37
C GLN A 232 -7.13 -9.55 -10.56
N LYS A 233 -6.32 -10.30 -11.31
CA LYS A 233 -5.87 -9.85 -12.63
C LYS A 233 -7.12 -9.58 -13.45
N PRO A 234 -7.39 -8.33 -13.87
CA PRO A 234 -8.54 -8.04 -14.69
C PRO A 234 -8.36 -8.83 -15.98
N GLY A 235 -9.34 -9.67 -16.31
CA GLY A 235 -9.64 -9.84 -17.72
C GLY A 235 -9.83 -8.42 -18.27
N SER A 236 -8.94 -8.03 -19.20
CA SER A 236 -8.81 -6.73 -19.86
C SER A 236 -9.93 -5.76 -19.51
N ILE A 237 -9.63 -4.56 -18.99
CA ILE A 237 -10.62 -3.49 -18.72
C ILE A 237 -11.45 -3.32 -20.00
N SER A 238 -12.57 -4.03 -20.06
CA SER A 238 -13.29 -4.30 -21.29
C SER A 238 -14.32 -3.22 -21.43
N ASN A 239 -13.83 -1.99 -21.59
CA ASN A 239 -14.59 -0.88 -22.09
C ASN A 239 -13.63 0.03 -22.87
N SER A 240 -13.41 -0.40 -24.11
CA SER A 240 -12.53 0.12 -25.17
C SER A 240 -12.81 1.57 -25.62
N LYS A 241 -13.47 2.39 -24.80
CA LYS A 241 -13.74 3.81 -25.09
C LYS A 241 -13.03 4.79 -24.14
N LEU A 242 -12.58 4.35 -22.97
CA LEU A 242 -11.94 5.23 -21.98
C LEU A 242 -10.43 4.98 -21.91
N LYS A 243 -9.64 6.03 -22.15
CA LYS A 243 -8.19 5.96 -21.99
C LYS A 243 -7.87 5.90 -20.51
N HIS A 244 -7.27 4.80 -20.09
CA HIS A 244 -6.75 4.62 -18.75
C HIS A 244 -5.23 4.45 -18.79
N LYS A 245 -4.59 4.71 -17.66
CA LYS A 245 -3.16 4.50 -17.45
C LYS A 245 -2.95 3.96 -16.05
N TRP A 246 -2.08 2.97 -15.92
CA TRP A 246 -1.56 2.51 -14.64
C TRP A 246 -0.21 3.18 -14.42
N LEU A 247 -0.05 4.00 -13.39
CA LEU A 247 1.16 4.79 -13.14
C LEU A 247 1.80 4.48 -11.79
N SER A 248 3.14 4.51 -11.77
CA SER A 248 3.92 4.52 -10.53
C SER A 248 3.87 5.90 -9.86
N GLN A 249 4.22 5.97 -8.59
CA GLN A 249 4.23 7.23 -7.83
C GLN A 249 5.07 8.34 -8.50
N GLY A 250 6.25 8.00 -9.04
CA GLY A 250 7.12 8.97 -9.71
C GLY A 250 6.57 9.48 -11.06
N GLU A 251 5.80 8.66 -11.78
CA GLU A 251 5.13 9.09 -13.02
C GLU A 251 3.87 9.90 -12.74
N LEU A 252 3.22 9.62 -11.60
CA LEU A 252 2.02 10.31 -11.16
C LEU A 252 2.28 11.81 -10.96
N GLN A 253 3.44 12.16 -10.39
CA GLN A 253 3.87 13.55 -10.23
C GLN A 253 3.97 14.30 -11.57
N LYS A 254 4.37 13.62 -12.64
CA LYS A 254 4.55 14.23 -13.97
C LYS A 254 3.24 14.43 -14.72
N GLN A 255 2.20 13.67 -14.38
CA GLN A 255 0.91 13.68 -15.10
C GLN A 255 -0.15 14.52 -14.40
N LEU A 256 -0.16 14.54 -13.06
CA LEU A 256 -1.13 15.30 -12.27
C LEU A 256 -0.66 16.75 -12.09
N ASN A 257 -1.63 17.65 -11.90
CA ASN A 257 -1.35 19.03 -11.50
C ASN A 257 -0.74 19.04 -10.08
N ASP A 258 0.20 19.95 -9.81
CA ASP A 258 0.95 20.01 -8.55
C ASP A 258 0.05 20.08 -7.31
N SER A 259 -1.00 20.92 -7.32
CA SER A 259 -1.91 21.04 -6.17
C SER A 259 -2.71 19.78 -5.90
N TYR A 260 -3.06 19.06 -6.97
CA TYR A 260 -3.80 17.81 -6.88
C TYR A 260 -2.86 16.69 -6.42
N TYR A 261 -1.65 16.61 -7.00
CA TYR A 261 -0.62 15.66 -6.59
C TYR A 261 -0.25 15.80 -5.12
N GLN A 262 -0.07 17.03 -4.59
CA GLN A 262 0.21 17.26 -3.17
C GLN A 262 -0.88 16.72 -2.23
N SER A 263 -2.13 16.68 -2.67
CA SER A 263 -3.23 16.12 -1.87
C SER A 263 -3.26 14.60 -1.97
N VAL A 264 -2.99 14.06 -3.16
CA VAL A 264 -2.96 12.61 -3.42
C VAL A 264 -1.75 11.95 -2.76
N SER A 265 -0.57 12.59 -2.81
CA SER A 265 0.67 12.06 -2.26
C SER A 265 0.65 11.86 -0.75
N GLN A 266 -0.25 12.54 -0.02
CA GLN A 266 -0.41 12.38 1.43
C GLN A 266 -0.99 11.02 1.82
N PHE A 267 -1.73 10.36 0.93
CA PHE A 267 -2.39 9.09 1.21
C PHE A 267 -1.94 7.94 0.30
N LEU A 268 -0.96 8.21 -0.59
CA LEU A 268 -0.23 7.16 -1.30
C LEU A 268 0.84 6.58 -0.38
N VAL A 269 0.96 5.25 -0.41
CA VAL A 269 1.92 4.48 0.40
C VAL A 269 2.90 3.76 -0.51
#